data_AF-A0A959ZUT4-F1
#
_entry.id   AF-A0A959ZUT4-F1
#
_cell.length_a   1.000
_cell.length_b   1.000
_cell.length_c   1.000
_cell.angle_alpha   90.00
_cell.angle_beta   90.00
_cell.angle_gamma   90.00
#
_symmetry.space_group_name_H-M   'P 1'
#
loop_
_entity.id
_entity.type
_entity.pdbx_description
1 polymer ?
#
loop_
_entity_poly.entity_id
_entity_poly.type
_entity_poly.pdbx_seq_one_letter_code
_entity_poly.pdbx_strand_id
1 'polypeptide(L)'
;MSERVPLIAGNWKMNLTPDEGRAWCDGFKARLATPPERVEIAVCPPFTALEAVVSSLVGYPAWVGSQTIHSQASGAHTGEISAEMVLATGAVGTILGHSERR
;
A
#
# COMPACT_ATOMS: atom_id res chain seq x y z
N MET A 1 -25.61 13.10 -9.48
CA MET A 1 -24.84 11.88 -9.13
C MET A 1 -23.40 12.32 -8.95
N SER A 2 -22.79 12.15 -7.78
CA SER A 2 -21.36 12.49 -7.65
C SER A 2 -20.54 11.62 -8.60
N GLU A 3 -19.68 12.25 -9.39
CA GLU A 3 -18.78 11.56 -10.31
C GLU A 3 -17.80 10.74 -9.47
N ARG A 4 -17.82 9.40 -9.60
CA ARG A 4 -16.90 8.52 -8.86
C ARG A 4 -15.54 8.54 -9.55
N VAL A 5 -14.48 8.77 -8.80
CA VAL A 5 -13.11 8.63 -9.30
C VAL A 5 -12.74 7.13 -9.30
N PRO A 6 -12.31 6.55 -10.42
CA PRO A 6 -11.79 5.18 -10.45
C PRO A 6 -10.52 5.02 -9.60
N LEU A 7 -10.42 3.89 -8.90
CA LEU A 7 -9.24 3.50 -8.13
C LEU A 7 -8.63 2.23 -8.74
N ILE A 8 -7.33 2.27 -9.02
CA ILE A 8 -6.54 1.10 -9.41
C ILE A 8 -5.58 0.76 -8.27
N ALA A 9 -5.81 -0.36 -7.59
CA ALA A 9 -5.01 -0.81 -6.46
C ALA A 9 -4.25 -2.10 -6.79
N GLY A 10 -2.91 -2.05 -6.71
CA GLY A 10 -2.05 -3.21 -6.91
C GLY A 10 -1.76 -3.95 -5.60
N ASN A 11 -2.41 -5.09 -5.38
CA ASN A 11 -2.06 -6.00 -4.27
C ASN A 11 -0.83 -6.84 -4.65
N TRP A 12 0.32 -6.59 -4.03
CA TRP A 12 1.55 -7.34 -4.33
C TRP A 12 1.55 -8.75 -3.72
N LYS A 13 0.63 -9.03 -2.79
CA LYS A 13 0.59 -10.27 -2.01
C LYS A 13 1.96 -10.51 -1.34
N MET A 14 2.37 -11.77 -1.20
CA MET A 14 3.65 -12.15 -0.61
C MET A 14 4.80 -12.07 -1.62
N ASN A 15 5.03 -10.90 -2.21
CA ASN A 15 6.12 -10.66 -3.17
C ASN A 15 6.87 -9.37 -2.87
N LEU A 16 8.14 -9.36 -3.27
CA LEU A 16 9.11 -8.26 -3.18
C LEU A 16 9.59 -7.96 -1.76
N THR A 17 10.90 -7.92 -1.63
CA THR A 17 11.66 -7.37 -0.50
C THR A 17 11.66 -5.83 -0.54
N PRO A 18 12.15 -5.15 0.51
CA PRO A 18 12.26 -3.69 0.50
C PRO A 18 13.06 -3.13 -0.69
N ASP A 19 14.18 -3.76 -1.06
CA ASP A 19 15.01 -3.32 -2.19
C ASP A 19 14.32 -3.52 -3.52
N GLU A 20 13.67 -4.67 -3.71
CA GLU A 20 12.89 -4.94 -4.93
C GLU A 20 11.68 -4.00 -5.03
N GLY A 21 11.04 -3.68 -3.90
CA GLY A 21 9.96 -2.69 -3.83
C GLY A 21 10.42 -1.29 -4.26
N ARG A 22 11.59 -0.83 -3.77
CA ARG A 22 12.20 0.44 -4.22
C ARG A 22 12.45 0.44 -5.73
N ALA A 23 13.11 -0.60 -6.23
CA ALA A 23 13.41 -0.74 -7.65
C ALA A 23 12.13 -0.77 -8.51
N TRP A 24 11.09 -1.45 -8.02
CA TRP A 24 9.78 -1.46 -8.67
C TRP A 24 9.18 -0.04 -8.73
N CYS A 25 9.20 0.71 -7.62
CA CYS A 25 8.69 2.07 -7.57
C CYS A 25 9.42 3.00 -8.55
N ASP A 26 10.75 2.90 -8.66
CA ASP A 26 11.51 3.71 -9.62
C ASP A 26 11.14 3.38 -11.07
N GLY A 27 11.03 2.08 -11.39
CA GLY A 27 10.55 1.64 -12.70
C GLY A 27 9.11 2.06 -12.99
N PHE A 28 8.24 2.05 -11.97
CA PHE A 28 6.85 2.47 -12.07
C PHE A 28 6.72 3.96 -12.37
N LYS A 29 7.40 4.82 -11.59
CA LYS A 29 7.44 6.28 -11.81
C LYS A 29 7.99 6.62 -13.20
N ALA A 30 9.02 5.91 -13.66
CA ALA A 30 9.59 6.13 -14.99
C ALA A 30 8.62 5.77 -16.13
N ARG A 31 7.89 4.65 -15.99
CA ARG A 31 6.90 4.21 -17.00
C ARG A 31 5.64 5.04 -17.01
N LEU A 32 5.23 5.57 -15.85
CA LEU A 32 4.07 6.40 -15.67
C LEU A 32 4.49 7.82 -15.24
N ALA A 33 5.41 8.42 -15.99
CA ALA A 33 5.93 9.76 -15.70
C ALA A 33 4.84 10.85 -15.70
N THR A 34 3.74 10.60 -16.42
CA THR A 34 2.54 11.45 -16.44
C THR A 34 1.32 10.64 -15.99
N PRO A 35 1.05 10.56 -14.68
CA PRO A 35 -0.10 9.83 -14.15
C PRO A 35 -1.43 10.47 -14.60
N PRO A 36 -2.48 9.66 -14.83
CA PRO A 36 -3.81 10.17 -15.19
C PRO A 36 -4.43 11.01 -14.08
N GLU A 37 -4.95 12.20 -14.42
CA GLU A 37 -5.50 13.16 -13.44
C GLU A 37 -6.80 12.69 -12.76
N ARG A 38 -7.55 11.79 -13.39
CA ARG A 38 -8.88 11.33 -12.91
C ARG A 38 -8.89 9.86 -12.49
N VAL A 39 -7.75 9.31 -12.05
CA VAL A 39 -7.66 7.95 -11.53
C VAL A 39 -6.78 7.96 -10.29
N GLU A 40 -7.28 7.39 -9.20
CA GLU A 40 -6.47 7.15 -8.01
C GLU A 40 -5.65 5.87 -8.17
N ILE A 41 -4.41 5.92 -7.69
CA ILE A 41 -3.46 4.80 -7.77
C ILE A 41 -3.07 4.41 -6.36
N ALA A 42 -3.13 3.10 -6.07
CA ALA A 42 -2.64 2.53 -4.84
C ALA A 42 -1.72 1.33 -5.07
N VAL A 43 -0.74 1.16 -4.20
CA VAL A 43 0.05 -0.07 -4.10
C VAL A 43 0.00 -0.63 -2.68
N CYS A 44 -0.13 -1.95 -2.57
CA CYS A 44 -0.23 -2.64 -1.30
C CYS A 44 0.91 -3.68 -1.17
N PRO A 45 2.11 -3.27 -0.75
CA PRO A 45 3.25 -4.16 -0.54
C PRO A 45 3.10 -5.06 0.70
N PRO A 46 3.91 -6.11 0.86
CA PRO A 46 4.01 -6.83 2.13
C PRO A 46 4.54 -5.90 3.23
N PHE A 47 4.18 -6.18 4.49
CA PHE A 47 4.55 -5.32 5.63
C PHE A 47 6.04 -5.04 5.74
N THR A 48 6.87 -6.03 5.42
CA THR A 48 8.34 -5.90 5.47
C THR A 48 8.88 -4.84 4.51
N ALA A 49 8.15 -4.51 3.43
CA ALA A 49 8.53 -3.51 2.43
C ALA A 49 7.70 -2.21 2.52
N LEU A 50 6.76 -2.10 3.47
CA LEU A 50 5.75 -1.04 3.50
C LEU A 50 6.37 0.36 3.59
N GLU A 51 7.23 0.60 4.58
CA GLU A 51 7.89 1.90 4.79
C GLU A 51 8.84 2.29 3.64
N ALA A 52 9.52 1.29 3.06
CA ALA A 52 10.38 1.50 1.89
C ALA A 52 9.59 2.00 0.68
N VAL A 53 8.43 1.39 0.42
CA VAL A 53 7.55 1.76 -0.69
C VAL A 53 6.87 3.11 -0.44
N VAL A 54 6.45 3.41 0.79
CA VAL A 54 5.98 4.76 1.16
C VAL A 54 7.04 5.80 0.82
N SER A 55 8.26 5.60 1.30
CA SER A 55 9.38 6.53 1.07
C SER A 55 9.67 6.73 -0.42
N SER A 56 9.63 5.65 -1.22
CA SER A 56 9.89 5.70 -2.66
C SER A 56 8.82 6.42 -3.49
N LEU A 57 7.61 6.58 -2.96
CA LEU A 57 6.47 7.21 -3.63
C LEU A 57 6.13 8.61 -3.10
N VAL A 58 6.92 9.15 -2.17
CA VAL A 58 6.77 10.54 -1.71
C VAL A 58 6.81 11.50 -2.90
N GLY A 59 5.81 12.38 -3.00
CA GLY A 59 5.69 13.37 -4.08
C GLY A 59 5.16 12.81 -5.40
N TYR A 60 4.87 11.52 -5.49
CA TYR A 60 4.22 10.90 -6.65
C TYR A 60 2.72 10.69 -6.36
N PRO A 61 1.81 10.86 -7.35
CA PRO A 61 0.36 10.75 -7.12
C PRO A 61 -0.10 9.28 -7.05
N ALA A 62 0.46 8.54 -6.10
CA ALA A 62 0.00 7.22 -5.69
C ALA A 62 0.10 7.11 -4.17
N TRP A 63 -0.89 6.46 -3.54
CA TRP A 63 -0.86 6.19 -2.12
C TRP A 63 -0.52 4.73 -1.82
N VAL A 64 -0.08 4.46 -0.60
CA VAL A 64 0.33 3.12 -0.17
C VAL A 64 -0.64 2.60 0.88
N GLY A 65 -1.01 1.33 0.77
CA GLY A 65 -1.82 0.63 1.76
C GLY A 65 -1.15 -0.66 2.25
N SER A 66 -1.57 -1.18 3.40
CA SER A 66 -1.19 -2.53 3.84
C SER A 66 -2.11 -3.61 3.24
N GLN A 67 -1.73 -4.87 3.40
CA GLN A 67 -2.51 -6.00 2.89
C GLN A 67 -3.52 -6.56 3.91
N THR A 68 -3.41 -6.15 5.17
CA THR A 68 -4.32 -6.48 6.26
C THR A 68 -4.03 -5.57 7.46
N ILE A 69 -4.92 -5.59 8.45
CA ILE A 69 -4.72 -5.05 9.80
C ILE A 69 -5.56 -5.89 10.77
N HIS A 70 -5.17 -5.85 12.03
CA HIS A 70 -5.92 -6.40 13.14
C HIS A 70 -7.02 -5.42 13.59
N SER A 71 -8.11 -5.95 14.16
CA SER A 71 -9.25 -5.15 14.60
C SER A 71 -9.03 -4.41 15.92
N GLN A 72 -8.12 -4.91 16.76
CA GLN A 72 -7.74 -4.27 18.02
C GLN A 72 -6.63 -3.23 17.80
N ALA A 73 -6.69 -2.11 18.52
CA ALA A 73 -5.68 -1.05 18.47
C ALA A 73 -4.30 -1.52 18.98
N SER A 74 -4.28 -2.36 20.01
CA SER A 74 -3.08 -3.03 20.54
C SER A 74 -3.49 -4.26 21.37
N GLY A 75 -2.54 -5.14 21.71
CA GLY A 75 -2.81 -6.28 22.58
C GLY A 75 -1.86 -7.46 22.37
N ALA A 76 -2.16 -8.57 23.05
CA ALA A 76 -1.40 -9.82 22.96
C ALA A 76 -1.77 -10.62 21.70
N HIS A 77 -1.45 -10.06 20.52
CA HIS A 77 -1.72 -10.63 19.20
C HIS A 77 -0.41 -10.82 18.43
N THR A 78 0.42 -11.78 18.87
CA THR A 78 1.76 -12.01 18.27
C THR A 78 1.66 -12.24 16.76
N GLY A 79 2.38 -11.43 16.00
CA GLY A 79 2.43 -11.50 14.52
C GLY A 79 1.41 -10.60 13.82
N GLU A 80 0.48 -10.00 14.55
CA GLU A 80 -0.53 -9.09 14.00
C GLU A 80 -0.05 -7.63 13.98
N ILE A 81 -0.65 -6.82 13.11
CA ILE A 81 -0.32 -5.40 12.91
C ILE A 81 -1.58 -4.56 13.11
N SER A 82 -1.52 -3.53 13.96
CA SER A 82 -2.66 -2.63 14.18
C SER A 82 -2.76 -1.53 13.11
N ALA A 83 -3.93 -0.89 13.02
CA ALA A 83 -4.12 0.25 12.13
C ALA A 83 -3.15 1.41 12.43
N GLU A 84 -2.90 1.68 13.71
CA GLU A 84 -1.96 2.74 14.13
C GLU A 84 -0.52 2.45 13.70
N MET A 85 -0.09 1.18 13.77
CA MET A 85 1.23 0.77 13.27
C MET A 85 1.38 1.01 11.76
N VAL A 86 0.32 0.74 10.97
CA VAL A 86 0.32 1.02 9.52
C VAL A 86 0.35 2.51 9.24
N LEU A 87 -0.46 3.31 9.94
CA LEU A 87 -0.47 4.76 9.78
C LEU A 87 0.89 5.38 10.12
N ALA A 88 1.61 4.83 11.11
CA ALA A 88 2.94 5.30 11.50
C ALA A 88 3.99 5.14 10.39
N THR A 89 3.80 4.24 9.42
CA THR A 89 4.70 4.11 8.27
C THR A 89 4.40 5.12 7.15
N GLY A 90 3.32 5.90 7.27
CA GLY A 90 2.82 6.80 6.24
C GLY A 90 1.89 6.14 5.19
N ALA A 91 1.54 4.85 5.38
CA ALA A 91 0.50 4.22 4.58
C ALA A 91 -0.90 4.70 5.05
N VAL A 92 -1.86 4.82 4.14
CA VAL A 92 -3.15 5.48 4.40
C VAL A 92 -4.37 4.60 4.12
N GLY A 93 -4.15 3.32 3.81
CA GLY A 93 -5.21 2.36 3.54
C GLY A 93 -4.81 0.93 3.88
N THR A 94 -5.77 0.00 3.81
CA THR A 94 -5.52 -1.44 4.00
C THR A 94 -6.54 -2.27 3.21
N ILE A 95 -6.10 -3.41 2.70
CA ILE A 95 -6.98 -4.46 2.19
C ILE A 95 -7.56 -5.22 3.40
N LEU A 96 -8.85 -5.61 3.32
CA LEU A 96 -9.50 -6.45 4.33
C LEU A 96 -10.34 -7.54 3.65
N GLY A 97 -10.35 -8.73 4.24
CA GLY A 97 -11.16 -9.84 3.75
C GLY A 97 -10.77 -10.32 2.35
N HIS A 98 -9.49 -10.24 2.00
CA HIS A 98 -8.96 -10.89 0.79
C HIS A 98 -9.21 -12.42 0.86
N SER A 99 -9.53 -13.07 -0.26
CA SER A 99 -9.90 -14.49 -0.28
C SER A 99 -8.82 -15.41 0.29
N GLU A 100 -7.53 -15.10 0.08
CA GLU A 100 -6.40 -15.86 0.65
C GLU A 100 -6.32 -15.77 2.20
N ARG A 101 -7.11 -14.91 2.84
CA ARG A 101 -7.22 -14.80 4.30
C ARG A 101 -8.56 -15.32 4.86
N ARG A 102 -9.49 -15.75 4.01
CA ARG A 102 -10.79 -16.30 4.41
C ARG A 102 -10.72 -17.82 4.44
#